data_AF-A0A0W7TS00-F1
#
_entry.id   AF-A0A0W7TS00-F1
#
_cell.length_a   1.000
_cell.length_b   1.000
_cell.length_c   1.000
_cell.angle_alpha   90.00
_cell.angle_beta   90.00
_cell.angle_gamma   90.00
#
_symmetry.space_group_name_H-M   'P 1'
#
loop_
_entity.id
_entity.type
_entity.pdbx_description
1 polymer ?
#
loop_
_entity_poly.entity_id
_entity_poly.type
_entity_poly.pdbx_seq_one_letter_code
_entity_poly.pdbx_strand_id
1 'polypeptide(L)' 'MKKLILNYKGRDSWDRPVYESEGRLYVDVDPRKGWKPNICTKYNNEFDGEPDTPIAEDTVVEFVPCRDIW' A
#
# COMPACT_ATOMS: atom_id res chain seq x y z
N MET A 1 -2.30 -18.93 5.09
CA MET A 1 -2.54 -17.60 4.48
C MET A 1 -1.66 -16.59 5.19
N LYS A 2 -0.82 -15.85 4.45
CA LYS A 2 -0.03 -14.76 5.01
C LYS A 2 -0.90 -13.50 5.00
N LYS A 3 -1.06 -12.88 6.17
CA LYS A 3 -1.83 -11.64 6.33
C LYS A 3 -0.84 -10.49 6.36
N LEU A 4 -1.10 -9.46 5.56
CA LEU A 4 -0.29 -8.24 5.49
C LEU A 4 -1.05 -7.11 6.20
N ILE A 5 -0.49 -6.58 7.29
CA ILE A 5 -1.10 -5.49 8.05
C ILE A 5 -0.44 -4.18 7.62
N LEU A 6 -1.19 -3.36 6.88
CA LEU A 6 -0.73 -2.11 6.30
C LEU A 6 -1.10 -0.93 7.21
N ASN A 7 -0.11 -0.38 7.90
CA ASN A 7 -0.27 0.79 8.77
C ASN A 7 -0.12 2.07 7.95
N TYR A 8 -1.13 2.93 7.93
CA TYR A 8 -1.10 4.16 7.15
C TYR A 8 0.03 5.10 7.58
N LYS A 9 0.80 5.61 6.60
CA LYS A 9 1.94 6.51 6.82
C LYS A 9 1.73 7.92 6.28
N GLY A 10 0.83 8.09 5.32
CA GLY A 10 0.60 9.36 4.62
C GLY A 10 0.34 9.14 3.14
N ARG A 11 0.41 10.21 2.36
CA ARG A 11 0.34 10.15 0.90
C ARG A 11 1.65 10.59 0.28
N ASP A 12 2.07 9.91 -0.78
CA ASP A 12 3.26 10.29 -1.54
C ASP A 12 3.00 11.53 -2.42
N SER A 13 4.03 12.03 -3.09
CA SER A 13 3.95 13.17 -4.01
C SER A 13 2.95 13.02 -5.17
N TRP A 14 2.42 11.82 -5.42
CA TRP A 14 1.36 11.54 -6.39
C TRP A 14 -0.03 11.44 -5.76
N ASP A 15 -0.15 11.83 -4.48
CA ASP A 15 -1.37 11.73 -3.67
C ASP A 15 -1.86 10.29 -3.46
N ARG A 16 -0.97 9.29 -3.58
CA ARG A 16 -1.29 7.88 -3.34
C ARG A 16 -1.02 7.52 -1.88
N PRO A 17 -1.89 6.73 -1.22
CA PRO A 17 -1.69 6.36 0.17
C PRO A 17 -0.54 5.34 0.30
N VAL A 18 0.38 5.67 1.19
CA VAL A 18 1.53 4.85 1.56
C VAL A 18 1.27 4.22 2.93
N TYR A 19 1.64 2.95 3.03
CA TYR A 19 1.49 2.14 4.22
C TYR A 19 2.82 1.48 4.59
N GLU A 20 2.95 1.02 5.82
CA GLU A 20 4.12 0.30 6.32
C GLU A 20 3.71 -1.02 6.98
N SER A 21 4.50 -2.06 6.73
CA SER A 21 4.43 -3.35 7.40
C SER A 21 5.83 -3.94 7.52
N GLU A 22 6.21 -4.34 8.74
CA GLU A 22 7.48 -5.02 9.04
C GLU A 22 8.73 -4.29 8.50
N GLY A 23 8.74 -2.96 8.53
CA GLY A 23 9.82 -2.10 8.06
C GLY A 23 9.80 -1.82 6.55
N ARG A 24 8.80 -2.33 5.82
CA ARG A 24 8.66 -2.17 4.37
C ARG A 24 7.48 -1.27 4.00
N LEU A 25 7.69 -0.39 3.04
CA LEU A 25 6.71 0.53 2.51
C LEU A 25 5.97 -0.08 1.34
N TYR A 26 4.67 0.18 1.34
CA TYR A 26 3.70 -0.24 0.35
C TYR A 26 2.88 0.95 -0.11
N VAL A 27 2.36 0.92 -1.31
CA VAL A 27 1.49 1.95 -1.87
C VAL A 27 0.30 1.29 -2.54
N ASP A 28 -0.89 1.85 -2.32
CA ASP A 28 -2.05 1.54 -3.15
C ASP A 28 -2.00 2.44 -4.38
N VAL A 29 -1.70 1.85 -5.54
CA VAL A 29 -1.61 2.60 -6.81
C VAL A 29 -2.98 2.88 -7.41
N ASP A 30 -4.03 2.26 -6.88
CA ASP A 30 -5.40 2.43 -7.35
C ASP A 30 -6.39 2.54 -6.17
N PRO A 31 -6.32 3.61 -5.35
CA PRO A 31 -7.12 3.75 -4.14
C PRO A 31 -8.56 4.22 -4.43
N ARG A 32 -9.13 3.87 -5.61
CA ARG A 32 -10.50 4.24 -6.00
C ARG A 32 -11.55 3.59 -5.11
N LYS A 33 -12.50 4.38 -4.62
CA LYS A 33 -13.66 3.87 -3.88
C LYS A 33 -14.44 2.84 -4.70
N GLY A 34 -14.70 1.68 -4.09
CA GLY A 34 -15.42 0.57 -4.74
C GLY A 34 -14.56 -0.37 -5.57
N TRP A 35 -13.27 -0.07 -5.76
CA TRP A 35 -12.31 -0.96 -6.43
C TRP A 35 -11.53 -1.79 -5.40
N LYS A 36 -10.95 -2.91 -5.84
CA LYS A 36 -10.02 -3.68 -5.01
C LYS A 36 -8.71 -2.88 -4.83
N PRO A 37 -8.00 -3.06 -3.70
CA PRO A 37 -6.67 -2.46 -3.53
C PRO A 37 -5.68 -3.02 -4.55
N ASN A 38 -4.83 -2.14 -5.06
CA ASN A 38 -3.74 -2.50 -5.96
C ASN A 38 -2.42 -2.14 -5.27
N ILE A 39 -1.90 -3.08 -4.47
CA ILE A 39 -0.78 -2.82 -3.58
C ILE A 39 0.55 -3.24 -4.22
N CYS A 40 1.49 -2.30 -4.24
CA CYS A 40 2.88 -2.54 -4.62
C CYS A 40 3.82 -2.18 -3.46
N THR A 41 5.01 -2.78 -3.39
CA THR A 41 6.10 -2.24 -2.58
C THR A 41 6.60 -0.92 -3.17
N LYS A 42 7.28 -0.10 -2.36
CA LYS A 42 7.97 1.10 -2.86
C LYS A 42 9.41 0.78 -3.29
N TYR A 43 9.82 1.32 -4.44
CA TYR A 43 11.19 1.21 -4.94
C TYR A 43 12.17 1.81 -3.93
N ASN A 44 13.28 1.12 -3.68
CA ASN A 44 14.27 1.45 -2.64
C ASN A 44 13.68 1.63 -1.22
N ASN A 45 12.44 1.19 -0.98
CA ASN A 45 11.73 1.45 0.27
C ASN A 45 11.60 2.94 0.62
N GLU A 46 11.60 3.82 -0.38
CA GLU A 46 11.52 5.27 -0.20
C GLU A 46 10.06 5.74 -0.21
N PHE A 47 9.73 6.73 0.62
CA PHE A 47 8.36 7.22 0.75
C PHE A 47 7.80 7.82 -0.55
N ASP A 48 8.65 8.51 -1.32
CA ASP A 48 8.30 9.07 -2.64
C ASP A 48 8.82 8.21 -3.81
N GLY A 49 9.38 7.03 -3.53
CA GLY A 49 9.84 6.11 -4.58
C GLY A 49 8.69 5.63 -5.47
N GLU A 50 8.99 5.24 -6.71
CA GLU A 50 7.95 4.66 -7.57
C GLU A 50 7.40 3.33 -7.01
N PRO A 51 6.20 2.90 -7.41
CA PRO A 51 5.74 1.53 -7.18
C PRO A 51 6.72 0.53 -7.81
N ASP A 52 7.05 -0.53 -7.08
CA ASP A 52 8.04 -1.53 -7.47
C ASP A 52 7.39 -2.88 -7.79
N THR A 53 7.16 -3.72 -6.76
CA THR A 53 6.67 -5.08 -6.96
C THR A 53 5.26 -5.25 -6.40
N PRO A 54 4.26 -5.70 -7.20
CA PRO A 54 2.93 -6.04 -6.70
C PRO A 54 2.98 -7.13 -5.62
N ILE A 55 2.09 -7.05 -4.63
CA ILE A 55 1.91 -8.16 -3.70
C ILE A 55 1.26 -9.37 -4.39
N ALA A 56 1.44 -10.57 -3.84
CA ALA A 56 0.78 -11.77 -4.37
C ALA A 56 -0.75 -11.66 -4.28
N GLU A 57 -1.47 -12.11 -5.31
CA GLU A 57 -2.93 -11.96 -5.43
C GLU A 57 -3.73 -12.63 -4.29
N ASP A 58 -3.17 -13.66 -3.66
CA ASP A 58 -3.76 -14.39 -2.53
C ASP A 58 -3.42 -13.79 -1.16
N THR A 59 -2.68 -12.67 -1.13
CA THR A 59 -2.34 -11.96 0.10
C THR A 59 -3.58 -11.32 0.69
N VAL A 60 -3.91 -11.68 1.93
CA VAL A 60 -4.99 -11.02 2.68
C VAL A 60 -4.44 -9.73 3.28
N VAL A 61 -4.99 -8.59 2.87
CA VAL A 61 -4.57 -7.26 3.35
C VAL A 61 -5.54 -6.75 4.42
N GLU A 62 -5.00 -6.29 5.53
CA GLU A 62 -5.71 -5.49 6.53
C GLU A 62 -5.11 -4.08 6.55
N PHE A 63 -5.97 -3.06 6.46
CA PHE A 63 -5.55 -1.66 6.53
C PHE A 63 -5.83 -1.11 7.92
N VAL A 64 -4.85 -0.43 8.51
CA VAL A 64 -4.96 0.18 9.84
C VAL A 64 -4.68 1.69 9.73
N PRO A 65 -5.60 2.56 10.18
CA PRO A 65 -6.90 2.26 10.77
C PRO A 65 -7.98 1.82 9.75
N CYS A 66 -7.83 2.24 8.50
CA CYS A 66 -8.70 1.87 7.39
C CYS A 66 -7.94 2.09 6.07
N ARG A 67 -8.49 1.59 4.95
CA ARG A 67 -7.95 1.89 3.62
C ARG A 67 -8.25 3.35 3.29
N ASP A 68 -7.21 4.12 3.02
CA ASP A 68 -7.33 5.49 2.50
C ASP A 68 -7.68 5.42 1.01
N ILE A 69 -8.76 6.10 0.62
CA ILE A 69 -9.38 6.04 -0.71
C ILE A 69 -9.79 7.44 -1.18
N TRP A 70 -9.87 7.61 -2.51
CA TRP A 70 -10.52 8.74 -3.19
C TRP A 70 -11.81 8.29 -3.92
#